data_AF-H3ZPM9-F1
#
_entry.id   AF-H3ZPM9-F1
#
_cell.length_a   1.000
_cell.length_b   1.000
_cell.length_c   1.000
_cell.angle_alpha   90.00
_cell.angle_beta   90.00
_cell.angle_gamma   90.00
#
_symmetry.space_group_name_H-M   'P 1'
#
loop_
_entity.id
_entity.type
_entity.pdbx_description
1 polymer ?
#
loop_
_entity_poly.entity_id
_entity_poly.type
_entity_poly.pdbx_seq_one_letter_code
_entity_poly.pdbx_strand_id
1 'polypeptide(L)' 'MRFRIKKCPKCGRYTLKDICPVCGEKTKSAHPPKFSPEDPYGEYRRRLKRELLGIGVKK' A
#
# COMPACT_ATOMS: atom_id res chain seq x y z
N MET A 1 -12.92 12.59 2.12
CA MET A 1 -11.74 12.66 3.01
C MET A 1 -10.51 12.86 2.14
N ARG A 2 -9.78 13.98 2.28
CA ARG A 2 -8.60 14.28 1.45
C ARG A 2 -7.34 13.98 2.25
N PHE A 3 -6.74 12.82 2.01
CA PHE A 3 -5.49 12.42 2.65
C PHE A 3 -4.33 13.22 2.07
N ARG A 4 -3.67 14.04 2.90
CA ARG A 4 -2.53 14.87 2.48
C ARG A 4 -1.18 14.31 2.93
N ILE A 5 -1.15 13.56 4.02
CA ILE A 5 0.09 13.03 4.58
C ILE A 5 0.56 11.83 3.74
N LYS A 6 1.80 11.90 3.27
CA LYS A 6 2.48 10.84 2.53
C LYS A 6 3.70 10.33 3.29
N LYS A 7 4.09 9.09 3.00
CA LYS A 7 5.25 8.42 3.56
C LYS A 7 6.11 7.84 2.44
N CYS A 8 7.42 8.01 2.56
CA CYS A 8 8.36 7.36 1.67
C CYS A 8 8.44 5.85 1.98
N PRO A 9 8.26 4.96 0.98
CA PRO A 9 8.35 3.52 1.20
C PRO A 9 9.79 3.04 1.46
N LYS A 10 10.82 3.79 1.01
CA LYS A 10 12.23 3.42 1.13
C LYS A 10 12.86 3.84 2.46
N CYS A 11 12.72 5.12 2.82
CA CYS A 11 13.35 5.67 4.04
C CYS A 11 12.37 5.94 5.20
N GLY A 12 11.06 5.73 4.99
CA GLY A 12 10.06 5.91 6.04
C GLY A 12 9.71 7.36 6.39
N ARG A 13 10.34 8.37 5.78
CA ARG A 13 10.10 9.78 6.10
C ARG A 13 8.70 10.24 5.66
N TYR A 14 8.03 10.99 6.55
CA TYR A 14 6.78 11.66 6.25
C TYR A 14 7.00 12.96 5.47
N THR A 15 6.13 13.24 4.52
CA THR A 15 6.16 14.44 3.68
C THR A 15 4.79 14.73 3.09
N LEU A 16 4.58 15.95 2.60
CA LEU A 16 3.42 16.34 1.79
C LEU A 16 3.74 16.35 0.29
N LYS A 17 5.03 16.28 -0.07
CA LYS A 17 5.51 16.28 -1.46
C LYS A 17 5.33 14.90 -2.09
N ASP A 18 5.17 14.87 -3.41
CA ASP A 18 5.09 13.61 -4.17
C ASP A 18 6.41 12.84 -4.19
N ILE A 19 7.53 13.56 -4.16
CA ILE A 19 8.88 13.01 -4.16
C ILE A 19 9.51 13.19 -2.78
N CYS A 20 10.16 12.14 -2.27
CA CYS A 20 10.87 12.19 -1.00
C CYS A 20 12.06 13.16 -1.11
N PRO A 21 12.16 14.18 -0.23
CA PRO A 21 13.25 15.15 -0.29
C PRO A 21 14.62 14.59 0.15
N VAL A 22 14.66 13.37 0.71
CA VAL A 22 15.89 12.76 1.22
C VAL A 22 16.45 11.73 0.25
N CYS A 23 15.61 10.83 -0.26
CA CYS A 23 16.07 9.72 -1.10
C CYS A 23 15.55 9.77 -2.55
N GLY A 24 14.78 10.78 -2.94
CA GLY A 24 14.25 10.94 -4.31
C GLY A 24 13.14 9.97 -4.71
N GLU A 25 12.74 9.04 -3.85
CA GLU A 25 11.71 8.03 -4.13
C GLU A 25 10.31 8.65 -4.19
N LYS A 26 9.42 8.11 -5.04
CA LYS A 26 8.00 8.49 -5.03
C LYS A 26 7.34 8.07 -3.72
N THR A 27 6.65 9.01 -3.09
CA THR A 27 5.96 8.81 -1.81
C THR A 27 4.57 8.22 -2.03
N LYS A 28 4.05 7.53 -1.02
CA LYS A 28 2.71 6.92 -1.04
C LYS A 28 1.85 7.52 0.07
N SER A 29 0.52 7.42 -0.05
CA SER A 29 -0.37 7.81 1.04
C SER A 29 0.03 7.09 2.32
N ALA A 30 0.15 7.84 3.42
CA ALA A 30 0.44 7.25 4.72
C ALA A 30 -0.78 6.54 5.32
N HIS A 31 -1.98 6.92 4.88
CA HIS A 31 -3.23 6.40 5.41
C HIS A 31 -3.59 5.06 4.76
N PRO A 32 -4.06 4.08 5.54
CA PRO A 32 -4.53 2.81 5.00
C PRO A 32 -5.81 2.99 4.16
N PRO A 33 -6.11 2.03 3.25
CA PRO A 33 -7.42 1.97 2.62
C PRO A 33 -8.51 1.76 3.67
N LYS A 34 -9.73 2.25 3.38
CA LYS A 34 -10.89 2.04 4.25
C LYS A 34 -11.24 0.55 4.31
N PHE A 35 -11.57 0.06 5.50
CA PHE A 35 -12.11 -1.27 5.72
C PHE A 35 -13.64 -1.23 5.67
N SER A 36 -14.25 -2.28 5.12
CA SER A 36 -15.70 -2.54 5.15
C SER A 36 -15.90 -4.00 5.56
N PRO A 37 -16.81 -4.30 6.50
CA PRO A 37 -17.11 -5.68 6.90
C PRO A 37 -17.61 -6.55 5.75
N GLU A 38 -18.34 -5.97 4.79
CA GLU A 38 -18.89 -6.66 3.63
C GLU A 38 -17.81 -7.10 2.63
N ASP A 39 -16.70 -6.36 2.56
CA ASP A 39 -15.50 -6.65 1.75
C ASP A 39 -15.77 -7.33 0.40
N PRO A 40 -16.51 -6.67 -0.53
CA PRO A 40 -17.01 -7.31 -1.76
C PRO A 40 -15.89 -7.85 -2.67
N TYR A 41 -14.68 -7.28 -2.58
CA TYR A 41 -13.50 -7.70 -3.35
C TYR A 41 -12.51 -8.54 -2.52
N GLY A 42 -12.93 -9.01 -1.34
CA GLY A 42 -12.06 -9.71 -0.39
C GLY A 42 -11.49 -11.02 -0.91
N GLU A 43 -12.26 -11.76 -1.72
CA GLU A 43 -11.78 -12.99 -2.37
C GLU A 43 -10.69 -12.70 -3.39
N TYR A 44 -10.93 -11.76 -4.30
CA TYR A 44 -9.95 -11.33 -5.32
C TYR A 44 -8.66 -10.82 -4.68
N ARG A 45 -8.78 -9.98 -3.63
CA ARG A 45 -7.63 -9.48 -2.86
C ARG A 45 -6.81 -10.63 -2.24
N ARG A 46 -7.48 -11.65 -1.69
CA ARG A 46 -6.81 -12.83 -1.11
C ARG A 46 -6.14 -13.69 -2.18
N ARG A 47 -6.79 -13.93 -3.32
CA ARG A 47 -6.22 -14.70 -4.43
C ARG A 47 -4.94 -14.05 -4.96
N LEU A 48 -5.00 -12.76 -5.31
CA LEU A 48 -3.84 -12.00 -5.74
C LEU A 48 -2.71 -12.03 -4.70
N LYS A 49 -3.04 -11.89 -3.41
CA LYS A 49 -2.04 -11.93 -2.33
C LYS A 49 -1.39 -13.31 -2.21
N ARG A 50 -2.12 -14.41 -2.43
CA ARG A 50 -1.54 -15.77 -2.43
C ARG A 50 -0.56 -15.96 -3.58
N GLU A 51 -0.93 -15.50 -4.78
CA GLU A 51 -0.06 -15.54 -5.97
C GLU A 51 1.23 -14.74 -5.74
N LEU A 52 1.12 -13.49 -5.27
CA LEU A 52 2.28 -12.63 -5.00
C LEU A 52 3.20 -13.16 -3.89
N LEU A 53 2.65 -13.89 -2.92
CA LEU A 53 3.41 -14.49 -1.81
C LEU A 53 3.86 -15.94 -2.11
N GLY A 54 3.49 -16.52 -3.25
CA GLY A 54 3.80 -17.91 -3.60
C GLY A 54 3.12 -18.97 -2.74
N ILE A 55 2.04 -18.62 -2.02
CA ILE A 55 1.36 -19.53 -1.09
C ILE A 55 0.44 -20.46 -1.89
N GLY A 56 0.76 -21.76 -1.91
CA GLY A 56 -0.07 -22.79 -2.55
C GLY A 56 0.34 -23.16 -3.98
N VAL A 57 1.48 -22.65 -4.48
CA VAL A 57 2.10 -23.19 -5.69
C VAL A 57 2.67 -24.57 -5.34
N LYS A 58 1.92 -25.64 -5.63
CA LYS A 58 2.52 -26.96 -5.74
C LYS A 58 3.53 -26.89 -6.88
N LYS A 59 4.79 -27.12 -6.55
CA LYS A 59 5.89 -27.22 -7.50
C LYS A 59 5.67 -28.41 -8.43
#